data_AF-T1C8N9-F1
#
_entry.id   AF-T1C8N9-F1
#
_cell.length_a   1.000
_cell.length_b   1.000
_cell.length_c   1.000
_cell.angle_alpha   90.00
_cell.angle_beta   90.00
_cell.angle_gamma   90.00
#
_symmetry.space_group_name_H-M   'P 1'
#
loop_
_entity.id
_entity.type
_entity.pdbx_description
1 polymer ?
#
loop_
_entity_poly.entity_id
_entity_poly.type
_entity_poly.pdbx_seq_one_letter_code
_entity_poly.pdbx_strand_id
1 'polypeptide(L)'
;METCQRCPLHRSRTQAVFYRGGPRPRLVVVGEAPGAEEDRLGRPFVGRAGRRLDAALVSLGLREEEVGILNVLKCRPPRKPVRPHRRPDLPPLP
;
A
#
# COMPACT_ATOMS: atom_id res chain seq x y z
N MET A 1 7.98 5.42 15.79
CA MET A 1 8.29 4.94 14.41
C MET A 1 7.76 5.88 13.33
N GLU A 2 6.70 6.66 13.58
CA GLU A 2 6.18 7.71 12.68
C GLU A 2 7.22 8.76 12.26
N THR A 3 8.23 8.97 13.09
CA THR A 3 9.35 9.89 12.89
C THR A 3 10.54 9.27 12.16
N CYS A 4 10.41 8.07 11.57
CA CYS A 4 11.51 7.39 10.89
C CYS A 4 12.08 8.24 9.74
N GLN A 5 13.39 8.50 9.74
CA GLN A 5 14.09 9.28 8.70
C GLN A 5 15.23 8.48 8.01
N ARG A 6 15.25 7.15 8.19
CA ARG A 6 16.36 6.28 7.75
C ARG A 6 16.49 6.09 6.23
N CYS A 7 15.54 6.59 5.43
CA CYS A 7 15.60 6.54 3.96
C CYS A 7 14.94 7.77 3.32
N PRO A 8 15.23 8.12 2.06
CA PRO A 8 14.72 9.35 1.43
C PRO A 8 13.19 9.47 1.36
N LEU A 9 12.45 8.36 1.44
CA LEU A 9 10.99 8.36 1.37
C LEU A 9 10.31 9.14 2.51
N HIS A 10 11.01 9.40 3.61
CA HIS A 10 10.47 10.23 4.69
C HIS A 10 10.18 11.66 4.26
N ARG A 11 10.85 12.15 3.21
CA ARG A 11 10.73 13.54 2.77
C ARG A 11 9.43 13.83 2.03
N SER A 12 8.79 12.81 1.46
CA SER A 12 7.63 12.96 0.58
C SER A 12 6.33 12.37 1.14
N ARG A 13 6.39 11.61 2.24
CA ARG A 13 5.20 11.03 2.86
C ARG A 13 4.42 12.10 3.61
N THR A 14 3.10 11.95 3.68
CA THR A 14 2.28 12.67 4.65
C THR A 14 2.32 11.95 5.99
N GLN A 15 2.09 10.63 5.98
CA GLN A 15 2.12 9.79 7.16
C GLN A 15 2.83 8.47 6.86
N ALA A 16 3.47 7.89 7.87
CA ALA A 16 3.99 6.54 7.76
C ALA A 16 2.87 5.52 8.01
N VAL A 17 2.81 4.48 7.20
CA VAL A 17 1.70 3.51 7.18
C VAL A 17 2.23 2.14 7.60
N PHE A 18 1.84 1.70 8.80
CA PHE A 18 2.48 0.54 9.44
C PHE A 18 1.71 -0.75 9.31
N TYR A 19 0.47 -0.77 9.81
CA TYR A 19 -0.28 -1.98 10.05
C TYR A 19 -1.78 -1.67 10.23
N ARG A 20 -2.65 -2.60 9.84
CA ARG A 20 -4.02 -2.72 10.35
C ARG A 20 -4.38 -4.18 10.56
N GLY A 21 -5.33 -4.44 11.45
CA GLY A 21 -5.81 -5.78 11.76
C GLY A 21 -5.59 -6.17 13.21
N GLY A 22 -5.80 -7.44 13.53
CA GLY A 22 -5.68 -7.94 14.91
C GLY A 22 -4.25 -7.99 15.45
N PRO A 23 -4.04 -8.00 16.78
CA PRO A 23 -2.70 -8.05 17.37
C PRO A 23 -2.01 -9.42 17.21
N ARG A 24 -2.78 -10.47 16.87
CA ARG A 24 -2.30 -11.85 16.66
C ARG A 24 -3.01 -12.46 15.44
N PRO A 25 -2.68 -11.99 14.23
CA PRO A 25 -3.37 -12.44 13.03
C PRO A 25 -2.99 -13.88 12.68
N ARG A 26 -3.93 -14.62 12.10
CA ARG A 26 -3.72 -15.96 11.54
C ARG A 26 -3.22 -15.90 10.11
N LEU A 27 -3.56 -14.83 9.39
CA LEU A 27 -3.10 -14.52 8.03
C LEU A 27 -2.48 -13.13 8.01
N VAL A 28 -1.32 -12.98 7.36
CA VAL A 28 -0.71 -11.68 7.13
C VAL A 28 -0.59 -11.41 5.64
N VAL A 29 -1.15 -10.29 5.19
CA VAL A 29 -1.02 -9.78 3.82
C VAL A 29 0.03 -8.68 3.80
N VAL A 30 1.04 -8.86 2.94
CA VAL A 30 2.14 -7.90 2.77
C VAL A 30 2.13 -7.35 1.34
N GLY A 31 1.87 -6.06 1.19
CA GLY A 31 1.99 -5.34 -0.08
C GLY A 31 3.34 -4.66 -0.26
N GLU A 32 3.51 -3.97 -1.38
CA GLU A 32 4.75 -3.28 -1.73
C GLU A 32 4.92 -1.97 -0.95
N ALA A 33 3.99 -1.03 -1.13
CA ALA A 33 4.11 0.32 -0.61
C ALA A 33 2.74 1.03 -0.44
N PRO A 34 2.65 2.09 0.38
CA PRO A 34 1.43 2.87 0.55
C PRO A 34 1.09 3.63 -0.74
N GLY A 35 -0.20 3.66 -1.08
CA GLY A 35 -0.75 4.52 -2.11
C GLY A 35 -1.08 5.92 -1.59
N ALA A 36 -1.77 6.71 -2.42
CA ALA A 36 -2.10 8.10 -2.09
C ALA A 36 -3.07 8.21 -0.90
N GLU A 37 -4.09 7.35 -0.86
CA GLU A 37 -5.09 7.39 0.19
C GLU A 37 -4.53 6.82 1.49
N GLU A 38 -3.71 5.78 1.41
CA GLU A 38 -3.00 5.22 2.56
C GLU A 38 -2.06 6.25 3.19
N ASP A 39 -1.28 6.98 2.38
CA ASP A 39 -0.39 8.04 2.86
C ASP A 39 -1.14 9.18 3.53
N ARG A 40 -2.32 9.54 2.99
CA ARG A 40 -3.18 10.60 3.53
C ARG A 40 -3.83 10.21 4.86
N LEU A 41 -4.29 8.96 4.98
CA LEU A 41 -5.07 8.48 6.12
C LEU A 41 -4.24 7.73 7.17
N GLY A 42 -2.97 7.43 6.88
CA GLY A 42 -2.08 6.68 7.78
C GLY A 42 -2.44 5.20 7.92
N ARG A 43 -3.38 4.68 7.11
CA ARG A 43 -3.91 3.31 7.23
C ARG A 43 -3.64 2.50 5.97
N PRO A 44 -3.12 1.26 6.05
CA PRO A 44 -2.79 0.46 4.88
C PRO A 44 -4.04 -0.07 4.15
N PHE A 45 -3.95 -0.16 2.82
CA PHE A 45 -5.00 -0.74 1.96
C PHE A 45 -6.40 -0.15 2.21
N VAL A 46 -6.55 1.17 2.06
CA VAL A 46 -7.83 1.89 2.21
C VAL A 46 -8.37 2.43 0.87
N GLY A 47 -7.53 2.48 -0.16
CA GLY A 47 -7.91 2.84 -1.52
C GLY A 47 -8.67 1.74 -2.26
N ARG A 48 -8.81 1.90 -3.58
CA ARG A 48 -9.57 0.96 -4.45
C ARG A 48 -9.07 -0.49 -4.36
N ALA A 49 -7.76 -0.70 -4.33
CA ALA A 49 -7.18 -2.03 -4.19
C ALA A 49 -7.47 -2.63 -2.80
N GLY A 50 -7.43 -1.80 -1.76
CA GLY A 50 -7.77 -2.20 -0.39
C GLY A 50 -9.19 -2.68 -0.23
N ARG A 51 -10.17 -1.97 -0.82
CA ARG A 51 -11.58 -2.40 -0.80
C ARG A 51 -11.79 -3.76 -1.49
N ARG A 52 -11.03 -4.05 -2.55
CA ARG A 52 -11.05 -5.36 -3.21
C ARG A 52 -10.44 -6.45 -2.35
N LEU A 53 -9.34 -6.14 -1.65
CA LEU A 53 -8.74 -7.04 -0.67
C LEU A 53 -9.73 -7.35 0.46
N ASP A 54 -10.38 -6.33 1.03
CA ASP A 54 -11.37 -6.50 2.09
C ASP A 54 -12.52 -7.43 1.64
N ALA A 55 -13.06 -7.20 0.44
CA ALA A 55 -14.11 -8.06 -0.13
C ALA A 55 -13.65 -9.51 -0.30
N ALA A 56 -12.40 -9.74 -0.74
CA ALA A 56 -11.84 -11.08 -0.86
C ALA A 56 -11.67 -11.76 0.50
N LEU A 57 -11.15 -11.06 1.51
CA LEU A 57 -10.99 -11.59 2.87
C LEU A 57 -12.33 -11.97 3.50
N VAL A 58 -13.35 -11.12 3.33
CA VAL A 58 -14.72 -11.41 3.78
C VAL A 58 -15.27 -12.66 3.08
N SER A 59 -15.03 -12.82 1.77
CA SER A 59 -15.48 -14.01 1.03
C SER A 59 -14.81 -15.31 1.49
N LEU A 60 -13.62 -15.21 2.12
CA LEU A 60 -12.91 -16.33 2.74
C LEU A 60 -13.35 -16.59 4.19
N GLY A 61 -14.33 -15.84 4.72
CA GLY A 61 -14.81 -15.95 6.08
C GLY A 61 -13.83 -15.42 7.15
N LEU A 62 -12.86 -14.60 6.75
CA LEU A 62 -11.87 -14.04 7.67
C LEU A 62 -12.36 -12.71 8.27
N ARG A 63 -12.27 -12.57 9.59
CA ARG A 63 -12.58 -11.34 10.31
C ARG A 63 -11.36 -10.40 10.37
N GLU A 64 -11.59 -9.11 10.60
CA GLU A 64 -10.51 -8.09 10.63
C GLU A 64 -9.47 -8.40 11.72
N GLU A 65 -9.89 -8.95 12.86
CA GLU A 65 -9.03 -9.37 13.96
C GLU A 65 -8.18 -10.62 13.65
N GLU A 66 -8.54 -11.39 12.61
CA GLU A 66 -7.81 -12.59 12.21
C GLU A 66 -6.76 -12.31 11.11
N VAL A 67 -6.77 -11.11 10.55
CA VAL A 67 -5.89 -10.72 9.45
C VAL A 67 -4.99 -9.57 9.89
N GLY A 68 -3.74 -9.59 9.44
CA GLY A 68 -2.81 -8.48 9.56
C GLY A 68 -2.44 -7.97 8.19
N ILE A 69 -2.45 -6.66 7.98
CA ILE A 69 -2.19 -6.05 6.67
C ILE A 69 -1.14 -4.95 6.83
N LEU A 70 -0.07 -5.05 6.02
CA LEU A 70 1.02 -4.08 5.99
C LEU A 70 1.69 -4.02 4.61
N ASN A 71 2.62 -3.09 4.46
CA ASN A 71 3.51 -3.02 3.30
C ASN A 71 4.97 -3.22 3.69
N VAL A 72 5.80 -3.66 2.74
CA VAL A 72 7.26 -3.69 2.89
C VAL A 72 7.79 -2.27 3.15
N LEU A 73 7.42 -1.32 2.29
CA LEU A 73 7.69 0.09 2.51
C LEU A 73 6.63 0.72 3.42
N LYS A 74 7.06 1.57 4.35
CA LYS A 74 6.15 2.28 5.27
C LYS A 74 5.81 3.70 4.82
N CYS A 75 6.40 4.14 3.72
CA CYS A 75 6.28 5.50 3.19
C CYS A 75 5.91 5.40 1.72
N ARG A 76 4.97 6.23 1.26
CA ARG A 76 4.61 6.28 -0.16
C ARG A 76 5.81 6.71 -1.01
N PRO A 77 6.21 5.92 -2.02
CA PRO A 77 7.20 6.35 -3.00
C PRO A 77 6.67 7.55 -3.81
N PRO A 78 7.51 8.54 -4.14
CA PRO A 78 7.10 9.60 -5.05
C PRO A 78 6.66 8.97 -6.37
N ARG A 79 5.57 9.48 -6.95
CA ARG A 79 5.12 9.02 -8.28
C ARG A 79 6.25 9.29 -9.27
N LYS A 80 6.90 8.23 -9.76
CA LYS A 80 7.61 8.34 -11.04
C LYS A 80 6.54 8.57 -12.11
N PRO A 81 6.81 9.41 -13.13
CA PRO A 81 5.96 9.44 -14.31
C PRO A 81 5.79 8.00 -14.76
N VAL A 82 4.55 7.55 -14.94
CA VAL A 82 4.31 6.29 -15.65
C VAL A 82 4.82 6.57 -17.05
N ARG A 83 6.03 6.11 -17.36
CA ARG A 83 6.39 5.93 -18.75
C ARG A 83 5.39 4.89 -19.24
N PRO A 84 4.52 5.20 -20.22
CA PRO A 84 3.73 4.15 -20.82
C PRO A 84 4.69 3.02 -21.15
N HIS A 85 4.32 1.77 -20.88
CA HIS A 85 5.10 0.62 -21.34
C HIS A 85 5.36 0.86 -22.82
N ARG A 86 6.58 1.30 -23.15
CA ARG A 86 6.98 1.55 -24.52
C ARG A 86 7.13 0.16 -25.06
N ARG A 87 6.07 -0.35 -25.68
CA ARG A 87 6.17 -1.45 -26.64
C ARG A 87 7.29 -1.05 -27.60
N PRO A 88 8.43 -1.75 -27.62
CA PRO A 88 9.56 -1.38 -28.48
C PRO A 88 9.13 -1.27 -29.96
N ASP A 89 8.07 -1.99 -30.29
CA ASP A 89 7.41 -2.15 -31.58
C ASP A 89 6.32 -1.10 -31.89
N LEU A 90 5.91 -0.24 -30.96
CA LEU A 90 4.85 0.74 -31.22
C LEU A 90 5.46 2.10 -31.63
N PRO A 91 5.03 2.69 -32.77
CA PRO A 91 5.47 4.03 -33.15
C PRO A 91 5.08 5.06 -32.07
N PRO A 92 5.83 6.17 -31.96
CA PRO A 92 5.50 7.23 -31.01
C PRO A 92 4.10 7.78 -31.30
N LEU A 93 3.36 8.10 -30.23
CA LEU A 93 2.08 8.79 -30.32
C LEU A 93 2.30 10.17 -30.97
N PRO A 94 1.34 10.66 -31.78
CA PRO A 94 1.44 11.94 -32.48
C PRO A 94 1.58 13.13 -31.53
#